data_AF-A0A662N103-F1
#
_entry.id   AF-A0A662N103-F1
#
_cell.length_a   1.000
_cell.length_b   1.000
_cell.length_c   1.000
_cell.angle_alpha   90.00
_cell.angle_beta   90.00
_cell.angle_gamma   90.00
#
_symmetry.space_group_name_H-M   'P 1'
#
loop_
_entity.id
_entity.type
_entity.pdbx_description
1 polymer ?
#
loop_
_entity_poly.entity_id
_entity_poly.type
_entity_poly.pdbx_seq_one_letter_code
_entity_poly.pdbx_strand_id
1 'polypeptide(L)' 'MATVYDVPGDLLVERAAQKLKEVEAIKPPEWAPFVKTGIHKERLPEQDDWWYYRVASIFRKIYIDGPVGIERLRTWYG' A
#
# COMPACT_ATOMS: atom_id res chain seq x y z
N MET A 1 8.52 -23.66 5.15
CA MET A 1 8.10 -22.38 5.78
C MET A 1 7.65 -21.49 4.63
N ALA A 2 6.41 -21.01 4.64
CA ALA A 2 5.90 -20.18 3.54
C ALA A 2 6.49 -18.78 3.62
N THR A 3 6.97 -18.27 2.49
CA THR A 3 7.56 -16.94 2.33
C THR A 3 6.64 -16.04 1.48
N VAL A 4 6.99 -14.76 1.39
CA VAL A 4 6.27 -13.77 0.55
C VAL A 4 6.25 -14.17 -0.94
N TYR A 5 7.20 -15.00 -1.37
CA TYR A 5 7.30 -15.47 -2.76
C TYR A 5 6.35 -16.63 -3.07
N ASP A 6 5.85 -17.32 -2.05
CA ASP A 6 5.03 -18.53 -2.20
C ASP A 6 3.52 -18.22 -2.29
N VAL A 7 3.12 -16.95 -2.13
CA VAL A 7 1.73 -16.51 -2.08
C VAL A 7 1.46 -15.50 -3.19
N PRO A 8 0.30 -15.57 -3.87
CA PRO A 8 -0.12 -14.54 -4.81
C PRO A 8 -0.08 -13.14 -4.16
N GLY A 9 0.54 -12.19 -4.86
CA GLY A 9 0.79 -10.85 -4.32
C GLY A 9 -0.48 -10.12 -3.90
N ASP A 10 -1.55 -10.27 -4.68
CA ASP A 10 -2.82 -9.59 -4.43
C ASP A 10 -3.47 -10.09 -3.13
N LEU A 11 -3.51 -11.41 -2.92
CA LEU A 11 -4.04 -12.02 -1.69
C LEU A 11 -3.22 -11.63 -0.45
N LEU A 12 -1.90 -11.52 -0.61
CA LEU A 12 -1.03 -11.09 0.47
C LEU A 12 -1.32 -9.62 0.85
N VAL A 13 -1.43 -8.74 -0.14
CA VAL A 13 -1.71 -7.31 0.06
C VAL A 13 -3.08 -7.11 0.71
N GLU A 14 -4.10 -7.84 0.25
CA GLU A 14 -5.46 -7.77 0.82
C GLU A 14 -5.47 -8.16 2.31
N ARG A 15 -4.91 -9.32 2.66
CA ARG A 15 -4.84 -9.76 4.06
C ARG A 15 -3.95 -8.88 4.92
N ALA A 16 -2.87 -8.36 4.36
CA ALA A 16 -2.00 -7.41 5.06
C ALA A 16 -2.73 -6.10 5.33
N ALA A 17 -3.49 -5.57 4.36
CA ALA A 17 -4.29 -4.36 4.54
C ALA A 17 -5.32 -4.52 5.66
N GLN A 18 -5.99 -5.68 5.74
CA GLN A 18 -6.91 -5.99 6.84
C GLN A 18 -6.20 -5.98 8.20
N LYS A 19 -5.05 -6.67 8.32
CA LYS A 19 -4.26 -6.65 9.56
C LYS A 19 -3.76 -5.26 9.95
N LEU A 20 -3.39 -4.43 8.97
CA LEU A 20 -2.92 -3.07 9.23
C LEU A 20 -4.01 -2.18 9.81
N LYS A 21 -5.29 -2.43 9.51
CA LYS A 21 -6.42 -1.70 10.11
C LYS A 21 -6.61 -2.01 11.59
N GLU A 22 -6.23 -3.20 12.03
CA GLU A 22 -6.32 -3.61 13.44
C GLU A 22 -5.22 -2.96 14.29
N VAL A 23 -4.16 -2.44 13.67
CA VAL A 23 -3.04 -1.82 14.38
C VAL A 23 -3.37 -0.35 14.65
N GLU A 24 -3.65 -0.01 15.91
CA GLU A 24 -4.03 1.36 16.31
C GLU A 24 -2.97 2.43 15.98
N ALA A 25 -1.70 2.05 15.88
CA ALA A 25 -0.61 2.94 15.52
C ALA A 25 -0.61 3.33 14.03
N ILE A 26 -1.27 2.55 13.17
CA ILE A 26 -1.28 2.72 11.72
C ILE A 26 -2.65 3.28 11.33
N LYS A 27 -2.76 4.61 11.34
CA LYS A 27 -3.99 5.31 10.96
C LYS A 27 -3.77 6.12 9.68
N PRO A 28 -4.76 6.17 8.78
CA PRO A 28 -4.69 7.04 7.63
C PRO A 28 -4.65 8.49 8.09
N PRO A 29 -3.87 9.34 7.42
CA PRO A 29 -3.88 10.77 7.70
C PRO A 29 -5.21 11.40 7.29
N GLU A 30 -5.55 12.52 7.91
CA GLU A 30 -6.84 13.21 7.69
C GLU A 30 -7.10 13.61 6.24
N TRP A 31 -6.04 13.85 5.46
CA TRP A 31 -6.14 14.22 4.05
C TRP A 31 -6.38 13.03 3.11
N ALA A 32 -6.18 11.78 3.56
CA ALA A 32 -6.26 10.59 2.70
C ALA A 32 -7.59 10.44 1.93
N PRO A 33 -8.77 10.81 2.48
CA PRO A 33 -10.04 10.72 1.76
C PRO A 33 -10.22 11.80 0.67
N PHE A 34 -9.43 12.87 0.69
CA PHE A 34 -9.65 14.06 -0.14
C PHE A 34 -8.65 14.21 -1.28
N VAL A 35 -7.68 13.32 -1.38
CA VAL A 35 -6.59 13.41 -2.36
C VAL A 35 -6.68 12.36 -3.45
N LYS A 36 -6.13 12.71 -4.61
CA LYS A 36 -5.78 11.73 -5.64
C LYS A 36 -4.41 11.11 -5.36
N THR A 37 -4.20 9.87 -5.81
CA THR A 37 -2.97 9.12 -5.54
C THR A 37 -1.76 9.55 -6.37
N GLY A 38 -1.97 10.30 -7.45
CA GLY A 38 -0.93 10.76 -8.36
C GLY A 38 -1.43 11.84 -9.30
N ILE A 39 -0.50 12.58 -9.93
CA ILE A 39 -0.87 13.69 -10.82
C ILE A 39 -1.65 13.21 -12.04
N HIS A 40 -1.31 12.01 -12.52
CA HIS A 40 -1.90 11.33 -13.68
C HIS A 40 -3.31 10.78 -13.44
N LYS A 41 -3.84 10.87 -12.19
CA LYS A 41 -5.22 10.49 -11.86
C LYS A 41 -6.12 11.71 -11.88
N GLU A 42 -7.35 11.54 -12.36
CA GLU A 42 -8.38 12.59 -12.38
C GLU A 42 -9.34 12.50 -11.19
N ARG A 43 -9.63 11.28 -10.73
CA ARG A 43 -10.56 11.00 -9.64
C ARG A 43 -9.85 10.46 -8.41
N LEU A 44 -10.52 10.56 -7.26
CA LEU A 44 -10.10 9.92 -6.02
C LEU A 44 -10.26 8.40 -6.14
N PRO A 45 -9.53 7.61 -5.33
CA PRO A 45 -9.79 6.18 -5.21
C PRO A 45 -11.24 5.91 -4.79
N GLU A 46 -11.88 4.94 -5.44
CA GLU A 46 -13.25 4.51 -5.09
C GLU A 46 -13.30 3.76 -3.76
N GLN A 47 -12.16 3.21 -3.34
CA GLN A 47 -12.04 2.41 -2.14
C GLN A 47 -11.66 3.31 -0.94
N ASP A 48 -12.52 3.39 0.08
CA ASP A 48 -12.29 4.27 1.25
C ASP A 48 -11.02 3.92 2.03
N ASP A 49 -10.66 2.63 2.07
CA ASP A 49 -9.49 2.09 2.75
C ASP A 49 -8.27 1.92 1.83
N TRP A 50 -8.24 2.61 0.69
CA TRP A 50 -7.13 2.56 -0.28
C TRP A 50 -5.76 2.80 0.36
N TRP A 51 -5.70 3.63 1.40
CA TRP A 51 -4.46 3.98 2.09
C TRP A 51 -3.82 2.74 2.74
N TYR A 52 -4.62 1.86 3.35
CA TYR A 52 -4.12 0.61 3.95
C TYR A 52 -3.60 -0.36 2.89
N TYR A 53 -4.29 -0.48 1.75
CA TYR A 53 -3.82 -1.27 0.62
C TYR A 53 -2.51 -0.72 0.05
N ARG A 54 -2.35 0.60 0.03
CA ARG A 54 -1.11 1.24 -0.41
C ARG A 54 0.04 0.93 0.53
N VAL A 55 -0.17 1.01 1.85
CA VAL A 55 0.85 0.65 2.85
C VAL A 55 1.23 -0.83 2.76
N ALA A 56 0.25 -1.73 2.64
CA ALA A 56 0.48 -3.16 2.45
C ALA A 56 1.32 -3.46 1.19
N SER A 57 1.00 -2.78 0.07
CA SER A 57 1.77 -2.89 -1.17
C SER A 57 3.22 -2.43 -0.98
N ILE A 58 3.45 -1.31 -0.28
CA ILE A 58 4.78 -0.79 0.02
C ILE A 58 5.57 -1.77 0.89
N PHE A 59 4.95 -2.36 1.92
CA PHE A 59 5.60 -3.34 2.79
C PHE A 59 6.06 -4.57 2.01
N ARG A 60 5.21 -5.09 1.13
CA ARG A 60 5.58 -6.19 0.23
C ARG A 60 6.75 -5.80 -0.67
N LYS A 61 6.76 -4.57 -1.19
CA LYS A 61 7.84 -4.07 -2.06
C LYS A 61 9.17 -3.96 -1.34
N ILE A 62 9.18 -3.37 -0.14
CA ILE A 62 10.39 -3.28 0.69
C ILE A 62 10.91 -4.69 1.05
N TYR A 63 10.01 -5.64 1.31
CA TYR A 63 10.42 -7.01 1.59
C TYR A 63 11.12 -7.67 0.38
N ILE A 64 10.60 -7.48 -0.83
CA ILE A 64 11.11 -8.14 -2.04
C ILE A 64 12.34 -7.44 -2.61
N ASP A 65 12.27 -6.11 -2.74
CA ASP A 65 13.26 -5.29 -3.45
C ASP A 65 14.32 -4.70 -2.49
N GLY A 66 14.18 -4.94 -1.17
CA GLY A 66 15.10 -4.47 -0.14
C GLY A 66 14.88 -3.01 0.25
N PRO A 67 15.92 -2.26 0.67
CA PRO A 67 15.78 -0.85 1.00
C PRO A 67 15.44 -0.03 -0.25
N VAL A 68 14.19 0.44 -0.33
CA VAL A 68 13.69 1.25 -1.44
C VAL A 68 13.49 2.70 -0.98
N GLY A 69 14.09 3.64 -1.69
CA GLY A 69 13.89 5.07 -1.47
C GLY A 69 12.57 5.59 -2.03
N ILE A 70 12.15 6.77 -1.56
CA ILE A 70 10.89 7.42 -1.96
C ILE A 70 10.84 7.66 -3.47
N GLU A 71 11.95 8.08 -4.08
CA GLU A 71 12.04 8.34 -5.53
C GLU A 71 11.65 7.11 -6.36
N ARG A 72 12.20 5.94 -6.01
CA ARG A 72 11.85 4.69 -6.67
C ARG A 72 10.37 4.37 -6.49
N LEU A 73 9.85 4.43 -5.26
CA LEU A 73 8.44 4.15 -5.00
C LEU A 73 7.52 5.05 -5.84
N ARG A 74 7.87 6.34 -6.04
CA ARG A 74 7.09 7.24 -6.92
C ARG A 74 7.03 6.70 -8.35
N THR A 75 8.14 6.20 -8.90
CA THR A 75 8.15 5.60 -10.25
C THR A 75 7.25 4.36 -10.35
N TRP A 76 7.28 3.48 -9.34
CA TRP A 76 6.48 2.24 -9.34
C TRP A 76 4.97 2.50 -9.34
N TYR A 77 4.55 3.61 -8.73
CA TYR A 77 3.14 3.91 -8.53
C TYR A 77 2.59 5.07 -9.38
N GLY A 78 3.45 5.68 -10.21
CA GLY A 78 3.12 6.68 -11.23
C GLY A 78 2.96 8.11 -10.73
#